data_AF-M8C3U6-F1
#
_entry.id   AF-M8C3U6-F1
#
_cell.length_a   1.000
_cell.length_b   1.000
_cell.length_c   1.000
_cell.angle_alpha   90.00
_cell.angle_beta   90.00
_cell.angle_gamma   90.00
#
_symmetry.space_group_name_H-M   'P 1'
#
loop_
_entity.id
_entity.type
_entity.pdbx_description
1 polymer ?
#
loop_
_entity_poly.entity_id
_entity_poly.type
_entity_poly.pdbx_seq_one_letter_code
_entity_poly.pdbx_strand_id
1 'polypeptide(L)'
;MAIASPPGGGAFEFLVKAVPGATAEKLCGLRDGDVVELGAVMGKGFPIERVTPADAAETLLLFATGTGISPIRSLIEFGFAAKQRADVRLYYGARNLETMAYQERFAEWESSGLKIVPVLSRPDDGWKGERGYVQRAFLEAKNIANPTSTGAVLCGQSQMIEEVTSALTADGVSQDKILKNF
;
A
#
# COMPACT_ATOMS: atom_id res chain seq x y z
N MET A 1 -9.65 6.30 9.77
CA MET A 1 -9.67 4.92 9.22
C MET A 1 -9.83 5.05 7.72
N ALA A 2 -9.04 4.33 6.92
CA ALA A 2 -9.11 4.43 5.47
C ALA A 2 -10.08 3.39 4.89
N ILE A 3 -10.85 3.80 3.88
CA ILE A 3 -11.71 2.91 3.10
C ILE A 3 -10.81 1.97 2.29
N ALA A 4 -11.07 0.67 2.37
CA ALA A 4 -10.33 -0.36 1.66
C ALA A 4 -10.99 -0.79 0.35
N SER A 5 -12.32 -0.64 0.23
CA SER A 5 -13.04 -0.95 -1.00
C SER A 5 -12.73 0.06 -2.11
N PRO A 6 -12.71 -0.36 -3.39
CA PRO A 6 -12.63 0.57 -4.50
C PRO A 6 -13.93 1.38 -4.66
N PRO A 7 -13.86 2.57 -5.29
CA PRO A 7 -15.05 3.33 -5.67
C PRO A 7 -16.02 2.53 -6.56
N GLY A 8 -17.32 2.85 -6.49
CA GLY A 8 -18.35 2.24 -7.35
C GLY A 8 -18.95 0.93 -6.83
N GLY A 9 -18.44 0.41 -5.70
CA GLY A 9 -19.04 -0.73 -4.99
C GLY A 9 -20.31 -0.38 -4.20
N GLY A 10 -21.07 -1.40 -3.80
CA GLY A 10 -22.29 -1.26 -2.99
C GLY A 10 -22.05 -1.18 -1.47
N ALA A 11 -20.81 -1.31 -1.01
CA ALA A 11 -20.45 -1.31 0.41
C ALA A 11 -19.08 -0.66 0.66
N PHE A 12 -18.92 -0.11 1.86
CA PHE A 12 -17.62 0.31 2.37
C PHE A 12 -16.95 -0.83 3.12
N GLU A 13 -15.71 -1.14 2.77
CA GLU A 13 -14.89 -2.09 3.50
C GLU A 13 -13.81 -1.35 4.28
N PHE A 14 -13.49 -1.82 5.48
CA PHE A 14 -12.45 -1.25 6.34
C PHE A 14 -11.58 -2.36 6.93
N LEU A 15 -10.25 -2.19 6.86
CA LEU A 15 -9.32 -3.01 7.66
C LEU A 15 -9.10 -2.33 9.00
N VAL A 16 -9.48 -3.02 10.07
CA VAL A 16 -9.37 -2.49 11.43
C VAL A 16 -8.43 -3.37 12.23
N LYS A 17 -7.42 -2.75 12.84
CA LYS A 17 -6.55 -3.40 13.80
C LYS A 17 -6.99 -2.99 15.20
N ALA A 18 -7.33 -3.96 16.04
CA ALA A 18 -7.67 -3.70 17.42
C ALA A 18 -6.51 -3.01 18.15
N VAL A 19 -6.85 -1.95 18.89
CA VAL A 19 -5.95 -1.23 19.78
C VAL A 19 -6.67 -1.09 21.11
N PRO A 20 -6.16 -1.69 22.20
CA PRO A 20 -6.83 -1.68 23.50
C PRO A 20 -7.24 -0.28 23.94
N GLY A 21 -8.49 -0.12 24.37
CA GLY A 21 -9.07 1.14 24.83
C GLY A 21 -9.43 2.13 23.71
N ALA A 22 -9.16 1.83 22.44
CA ALA A 22 -9.51 2.69 21.32
C ALA A 22 -10.83 2.29 20.67
N THR A 23 -11.42 3.20 19.87
CA THR A 23 -12.60 2.90 19.04
C THR A 23 -12.39 1.68 18.14
N ALA A 24 -11.16 1.44 17.68
CA ALA A 24 -10.83 0.28 16.85
C ALA A 24 -11.10 -1.06 17.55
N GLU A 25 -10.89 -1.17 18.87
CA GLU A 25 -11.22 -2.37 19.63
C GLU A 25 -12.73 -2.62 19.65
N LYS A 26 -13.54 -1.57 19.84
CA LYS A 26 -15.01 -1.67 19.78
C LYS A 26 -15.47 -2.10 18.38
N LEU A 27 -14.88 -1.53 17.33
CA LEU A 27 -15.21 -1.88 15.94
C LEU A 27 -14.88 -3.35 15.62
N CYS A 28 -13.78 -3.89 16.16
CA CYS A 28 -13.44 -5.31 16.00
C CYS A 28 -14.39 -6.25 16.76
N GLY A 29 -15.19 -5.74 17.71
CA GLY A 29 -16.16 -6.52 18.48
C GLY A 29 -17.60 -6.47 17.93
N LEU A 30 -17.82 -5.75 16.83
CA LEU A 30 -19.14 -5.64 16.19
C LEU A 30 -19.60 -6.98 15.61
N ARG A 31 -20.92 -7.13 15.51
CA ARG A 31 -21.62 -8.27 14.93
C ARG A 31 -22.55 -7.81 13.82
N ASP A 32 -22.97 -8.77 12.99
CA ASP A 32 -23.96 -8.53 11.96
C ASP A 32 -25.23 -7.90 12.55
N GLY A 33 -25.66 -6.78 11.97
CA GLY A 33 -26.80 -5.99 12.43
C GLY A 33 -26.46 -4.85 13.37
N ASP A 34 -25.24 -4.78 13.91
CA ASP A 34 -24.79 -3.62 14.68
C ASP A 34 -24.72 -2.38 13.78
N VAL A 35 -25.12 -1.23 14.34
CA VAL A 35 -25.15 0.04 13.62
C VAL A 35 -23.93 0.88 13.98
N VAL A 36 -23.25 1.39 12.95
CA VAL A 36 -22.12 2.31 13.08
C VAL A 36 -22.47 3.62 12.39
N GLU A 37 -22.38 4.71 13.15
CA GLU A 37 -22.48 6.05 12.57
C GLU A 37 -21.16 6.42 11.88
N LEU A 38 -21.24 6.81 10.62
CA LEU A 38 -20.10 7.26 9.84
C LEU A 38 -20.13 8.79 9.73
N GLY A 39 -18.98 9.42 10.01
CA GLY A 39 -18.77 10.82 9.68
C GLY A 39 -18.63 11.03 8.17
N ALA A 40 -18.50 12.30 7.76
CA ALA A 40 -18.21 12.63 6.37
C ALA A 40 -16.89 11.98 5.90
N VAL A 41 -16.83 11.63 4.62
CA VAL A 41 -15.56 11.18 4.01
C VAL A 41 -14.56 12.34 4.05
N MET A 42 -13.38 12.07 4.60
CA MET A 42 -12.30 13.04 4.74
C MET A 42 -11.05 12.57 3.99
N GLY A 43 -10.22 13.53 3.58
CA GLY A 43 -8.97 13.28 2.87
C GLY A 43 -9.10 13.51 1.35
N LYS A 44 -7.95 13.70 0.70
CA LYS A 44 -7.86 13.92 -0.76
C LYS A 44 -7.59 12.63 -1.54
N GLY A 45 -7.35 11.51 -0.84
CA GLY A 45 -6.86 10.28 -1.44
C GLY A 45 -5.47 10.46 -2.07
N PHE A 46 -5.09 9.52 -2.93
CA PHE A 46 -3.89 9.65 -3.75
C PHE A 46 -4.21 10.46 -5.01
N PRO A 47 -3.44 11.51 -5.36
CA PRO A 47 -3.59 12.22 -6.62
C PRO A 47 -3.00 11.39 -7.76
N ILE A 48 -3.70 10.31 -8.13
CA ILE A 48 -3.23 9.26 -9.04
C ILE A 48 -2.99 9.77 -10.47
N GLU A 49 -3.65 10.87 -10.84
CA GLU A 49 -3.47 11.59 -12.10
C GLU A 49 -2.05 12.09 -12.34
N ARG A 50 -1.21 12.13 -11.31
CA ARG A 50 0.21 12.51 -11.44
C ARG A 50 1.10 11.38 -11.93
N VAL A 51 0.60 10.14 -11.89
CA VAL A 51 1.30 8.93 -12.32
C VAL A 51 0.49 8.12 -13.33
N THR A 52 -0.67 8.61 -13.76
CA THR A 52 -1.47 8.07 -14.87
C THR A 52 -1.56 9.11 -16.00
N PRO A 53 -1.65 8.71 -17.29
CA PRO A 53 -1.65 7.33 -17.80
C PRO A 53 -0.30 6.60 -17.63
N ALA A 54 -0.20 5.35 -18.08
CA ALA A 54 0.93 4.46 -17.78
C ALA A 54 2.31 5.03 -18.18
N ASP A 55 2.36 5.84 -19.25
CA ASP A 55 3.56 6.54 -19.74
C ASP A 55 4.01 7.71 -18.85
N ALA A 56 3.13 8.25 -17.99
CA ALA A 56 3.52 9.24 -16.99
C ALA A 56 4.47 8.65 -15.93
N ALA A 57 4.44 7.33 -15.70
CA ALA A 57 5.38 6.61 -14.85
C ALA A 57 5.45 5.12 -15.25
N GLU A 58 6.38 4.77 -16.13
CA GLU A 58 6.57 3.37 -16.54
C GLU A 58 6.98 2.45 -15.40
N THR A 59 7.61 3.01 -14.35
CA THR A 59 7.85 2.31 -13.07
C THR A 59 6.94 2.89 -11.99
N LEU A 60 6.15 2.05 -11.32
CA LEU A 60 5.33 2.46 -10.18
C LEU A 60 5.61 1.60 -8.93
N LEU A 61 6.06 2.24 -7.86
CA LEU A 61 6.45 1.59 -6.61
C LEU A 61 5.43 1.88 -5.51
N LEU A 62 4.74 0.85 -5.05
CA LEU A 62 3.77 0.93 -3.97
C LEU A 62 4.42 0.46 -2.66
N PHE A 63 4.16 1.19 -1.58
CA PHE A 63 4.66 0.87 -0.25
C PHE A 63 3.51 0.90 0.74
N ALA A 64 3.28 -0.25 1.39
CA ALA A 64 2.26 -0.40 2.41
C ALA A 64 2.89 -0.98 3.68
N THR A 65 2.50 -0.48 4.85
CA THR A 65 2.83 -1.15 6.12
C THR A 65 1.60 -1.26 7.01
N GLY A 66 1.39 -2.45 7.59
CA GLY A 66 0.24 -2.74 8.46
C GLY A 66 -1.10 -2.42 7.78
N THR A 67 -1.96 -1.63 8.44
CA THR A 67 -3.26 -1.22 7.91
C THR A 67 -3.18 -0.19 6.77
N GLY A 68 -1.98 0.33 6.46
CA GLY A 68 -1.75 1.17 5.28
C GLY A 68 -2.00 0.44 3.95
N ILE A 69 -2.14 -0.89 3.98
CA ILE A 69 -2.59 -1.67 2.82
C ILE A 69 -4.02 -1.33 2.38
N SER A 70 -4.89 -0.81 3.26
CA SER A 70 -6.29 -0.50 2.91
C SER A 70 -6.43 0.45 1.70
N PRO A 71 -5.87 1.67 1.73
CA PRO A 71 -5.98 2.56 0.58
C PRO A 71 -5.20 2.04 -0.64
N ILE A 72 -4.15 1.24 -0.42
CA ILE A 72 -3.39 0.61 -1.51
C ILE A 72 -4.22 -0.49 -2.20
N ARG A 73 -4.96 -1.30 -1.44
CA ARG A 73 -5.95 -2.26 -1.96
C ARG A 73 -6.98 -1.53 -2.82
N SER A 74 -7.58 -0.47 -2.29
CA SER A 74 -8.57 0.35 -3.02
C SER A 74 -8.00 0.85 -4.35
N LEU A 75 -6.74 1.32 -4.36
CA LEU A 75 -6.05 1.75 -5.58
C LEU A 75 -5.81 0.58 -6.57
N ILE A 76 -5.34 -0.57 -6.09
CA ILE A 76 -5.07 -1.74 -6.94
C ILE A 76 -6.36 -2.24 -7.58
N GLU A 77 -7.43 -2.38 -6.80
CA GLU A 77 -8.72 -2.90 -7.27
C GLU A 77 -9.50 -1.87 -8.11
N PHE A 78 -9.30 -0.56 -7.89
CA PHE A 78 -9.81 0.48 -8.80
C PHE A 78 -9.08 0.47 -10.16
N GLY A 79 -7.79 0.18 -10.14
CA GLY A 79 -6.95 0.03 -11.33
C GLY A 79 -6.19 1.31 -11.72
N PHE A 80 -4.93 1.12 -12.11
CA PHE A 80 -4.01 2.19 -12.52
C PHE A 80 -3.18 1.83 -13.76
N ALA A 81 -3.74 0.93 -14.60
CA ALA A 81 -3.12 0.40 -15.82
C ALA A 81 -1.78 -0.34 -15.57
N ALA A 82 -1.71 -1.15 -14.52
CA ALA A 82 -0.49 -1.88 -14.13
C ALA A 82 0.13 -2.70 -15.29
N LYS A 83 -0.66 -3.44 -16.07
CA LYS A 83 -0.18 -4.23 -17.23
C LYS A 83 0.45 -3.42 -18.36
N GLN A 84 0.19 -2.11 -18.41
CA GLN A 84 0.72 -1.22 -19.44
C GLN A 84 2.05 -0.57 -19.02
N ARG A 85 2.50 -0.82 -17.79
CA ARG A 85 3.75 -0.28 -17.23
C ARG A 85 4.86 -1.32 -17.36
N ALA A 86 6.10 -0.83 -17.42
CA ALA A 86 7.28 -1.68 -17.52
C ALA A 86 7.56 -2.42 -16.20
N ASP A 87 7.32 -1.76 -15.06
CA ASP A 87 7.57 -2.34 -13.75
C ASP A 87 6.61 -1.79 -12.69
N VAL A 88 5.91 -2.68 -12.00
CA VAL A 88 5.02 -2.31 -10.89
C VAL A 88 5.31 -3.24 -9.72
N ARG A 89 5.64 -2.66 -8.56
CA ARG A 89 6.01 -3.42 -7.36
C ARG A 89 5.27 -2.92 -6.14
N LEU A 90 4.76 -3.82 -5.32
CA LEU A 90 4.23 -3.53 -3.99
C LEU A 90 5.17 -4.09 -2.94
N TYR A 91 5.85 -3.24 -2.19
CA TYR A 91 6.53 -3.61 -0.97
C TYR A 91 5.54 -3.56 0.20
N TYR A 92 5.15 -4.73 0.71
CA TYR A 92 4.15 -4.83 1.76
C TYR A 92 4.73 -5.35 3.07
N GLY A 93 4.81 -4.46 4.05
CA GLY A 93 5.38 -4.72 5.37
C GLY A 93 4.35 -5.15 6.40
N ALA A 94 4.58 -6.29 7.04
CA ALA A 94 3.83 -6.73 8.21
C ALA A 94 4.75 -7.22 9.34
N ARG A 95 4.18 -7.52 10.51
CA ARG A 95 4.95 -8.11 11.61
C ARG A 95 5.31 -9.55 11.29
N ASN A 96 4.32 -10.34 10.90
CA ASN A 96 4.39 -11.75 10.54
C ASN A 96 3.27 -12.04 9.52
N LEU A 97 3.21 -13.27 9.00
CA LEU A 97 2.15 -13.66 8.06
C LEU A 97 0.75 -13.55 8.67
N GLU A 98 0.55 -13.93 9.93
CA GLU A 98 -0.76 -13.86 10.58
C GLU A 98 -1.37 -12.44 10.59
N THR A 99 -0.51 -11.41 10.57
CA THR A 99 -0.93 -9.99 10.59
C THR A 99 -0.86 -9.32 9.21
N MET A 100 -0.50 -10.06 8.17
CA MET A 100 -0.46 -9.57 6.79
C MET A 100 -1.85 -9.75 6.17
N ALA A 101 -2.63 -8.67 6.09
CA ALA A 101 -3.98 -8.71 5.55
C ALA A 101 -3.97 -8.94 4.02
N TYR A 102 -5.06 -9.51 3.50
CA TYR A 102 -5.29 -9.66 2.06
C TYR A 102 -4.33 -10.61 1.32
N GLN A 103 -3.70 -11.55 2.02
CA GLN A 103 -2.85 -12.58 1.38
C GLN A 103 -3.62 -13.38 0.31
N GLU A 104 -4.90 -13.62 0.53
CA GLU A 104 -5.79 -14.30 -0.41
C GLU A 104 -6.01 -13.52 -1.72
N ARG A 105 -5.70 -12.22 -1.74
CA ARG A 105 -5.79 -11.36 -2.94
C ARG A 105 -4.49 -11.33 -3.76
N PHE A 106 -3.38 -11.84 -3.24
CA PHE A 106 -2.07 -11.64 -3.87
C PHE A 106 -2.02 -12.20 -5.29
N ALA A 107 -2.53 -13.40 -5.51
CA ALA A 107 -2.54 -14.01 -6.85
C ALA A 107 -3.34 -13.17 -7.86
N GLU A 108 -4.46 -12.58 -7.43
CA GLU A 108 -5.29 -11.72 -8.27
C GLU A 108 -4.54 -10.43 -8.61
N TRP A 109 -3.98 -9.75 -7.60
CA TRP A 109 -3.19 -8.54 -7.80
C TRP A 109 -1.96 -8.81 -8.68
N GLU A 110 -1.28 -9.93 -8.51
CA GLU A 110 -0.15 -10.30 -9.37
C GLU A 110 -0.56 -10.56 -10.81
N SER A 111 -1.72 -11.21 -11.02
CA SER A 111 -2.30 -11.39 -12.35
C SER A 111 -2.66 -10.06 -13.05
N SER A 112 -2.77 -8.97 -12.29
CA SER A 112 -3.00 -7.61 -12.79
C SER A 112 -1.74 -6.90 -13.30
N GLY A 113 -0.55 -7.54 -13.18
CA GLY A 113 0.74 -6.98 -13.61
C GLY A 113 1.55 -6.32 -12.50
N LEU A 114 1.12 -6.45 -11.24
CA LEU A 114 1.87 -6.05 -10.05
C LEU A 114 2.79 -7.20 -9.61
N LYS A 115 3.98 -6.90 -9.08
CA LYS A 115 4.79 -7.86 -8.32
C LYS A 115 4.69 -7.55 -6.85
N ILE A 116 4.40 -8.54 -6.01
CA ILE A 116 4.29 -8.32 -4.56
C ILE A 116 5.58 -8.77 -3.89
N VAL A 117 6.17 -7.89 -3.09
CA VAL A 117 7.34 -8.13 -2.25
C VAL A 117 6.88 -8.07 -0.79
N PRO A 118 6.43 -9.20 -0.21
CA PRO A 118 6.07 -9.27 1.20
C PRO A 118 7.33 -9.16 2.05
N VAL A 119 7.29 -8.30 3.08
CA VAL A 119 8.42 -8.07 3.99
C VAL A 119 7.95 -8.25 5.43
N LEU A 120 8.60 -9.12 6.17
CA LEU A 120 8.24 -9.42 7.56
C LEU A 120 9.31 -8.92 8.51
N SER A 121 8.92 -8.12 9.49
CA SER A 121 9.83 -7.62 10.54
C SER A 121 10.10 -8.63 11.66
N ARG A 122 9.19 -9.58 11.87
CA ARG A 122 9.30 -10.70 12.83
C ARG A 122 8.78 -11.99 12.19
N PRO A 123 9.42 -12.46 11.11
CA PRO A 123 9.07 -13.71 10.46
C PRO A 123 9.31 -14.91 11.37
N ASP A 124 8.62 -16.02 11.08
CA ASP A 124 9.02 -17.33 11.58
C ASP A 124 10.26 -17.87 10.83
N ASP A 125 10.76 -19.02 11.27
CA ASP A 125 11.91 -19.68 10.68
C ASP A 125 11.61 -20.24 9.28
N GLY A 126 10.34 -20.49 8.96
CA GLY A 126 9.90 -20.98 7.65
C GLY A 126 9.87 -19.91 6.55
N TRP A 127 9.89 -18.63 6.92
CA TRP A 127 9.82 -17.52 5.99
C TRP A 127 11.05 -17.42 5.07
N LYS A 128 10.79 -17.49 3.76
CA LYS A 128 11.83 -17.41 2.72
C LYS A 128 11.87 -16.07 1.97
N GLY A 129 10.91 -15.19 2.24
CA GLY A 129 10.85 -13.86 1.62
C GLY A 129 11.70 -12.83 2.36
N GLU A 130 11.46 -11.56 2.04
CA GLU A 130 12.21 -10.43 2.59
C GLU A 130 12.00 -10.27 4.09
N ARG A 131 13.09 -9.95 4.81
CA ARG A 131 13.11 -9.79 6.27
C ARG A 131 13.39 -8.34 6.66
N GLY A 132 12.82 -7.89 7.77
CA GLY A 132 13.00 -6.54 8.30
C GLY A 132 11.93 -5.56 7.83
N TYR A 133 12.35 -4.49 7.16
CA TYR A 133 11.48 -3.37 6.82
C TYR A 133 11.45 -3.11 5.30
N VAL A 134 10.30 -2.67 4.79
CA VAL A 134 10.07 -2.50 3.34
C VAL A 134 11.05 -1.55 2.68
N GLN A 135 11.44 -0.48 3.36
CA GLN A 135 12.38 0.49 2.81
C GLN A 135 13.79 -0.08 2.70
N ARG A 136 14.17 -1.00 3.60
CA ARG A 136 15.45 -1.72 3.49
C ARG A 136 15.42 -2.69 2.32
N ALA A 137 14.37 -3.51 2.21
CA ALA A 137 14.19 -4.42 1.09
C ALA A 137 14.19 -3.68 -0.26
N PHE A 138 13.56 -2.50 -0.30
CA PHE A 138 13.64 -1.62 -1.46
C PHE A 138 15.06 -1.12 -1.71
N LEU A 139 15.75 -0.56 -0.72
CA LEU A 139 17.11 -0.03 -0.89
C LEU A 139 18.13 -1.10 -1.33
N GLU A 140 17.97 -2.35 -0.88
CA GLU A 140 18.84 -3.47 -1.28
C GLU A 140 18.55 -3.95 -2.71
N ALA A 141 17.27 -3.94 -3.11
CA ALA A 141 16.84 -4.38 -4.44
C ALA A 141 16.70 -3.23 -5.47
N LYS A 142 16.96 -1.98 -5.08
CA LYS A 142 16.57 -0.82 -5.91
C LYS A 142 17.34 -0.83 -7.22
N ASN A 143 16.59 -0.68 -8.30
CA ASN A 143 17.10 -0.42 -9.63
C ASN A 143 16.13 0.54 -10.31
N ILE A 144 16.40 1.84 -10.18
CA ILE A 144 15.59 2.89 -10.81
C ILE A 144 16.30 3.26 -12.12
N ALA A 145 15.93 2.58 -13.20
CA ALA A 145 16.54 2.79 -14.51
C ALA A 145 16.23 4.19 -15.08
N ASN A 146 15.01 4.69 -14.86
CA ASN A 146 14.59 6.02 -15.29
C ASN A 146 13.82 6.75 -14.17
N PRO A 147 14.51 7.56 -13.35
CA PRO A 147 13.87 8.31 -12.26
C PRO A 147 12.77 9.26 -12.71
N THR A 148 12.88 9.82 -13.92
CA THR A 148 11.88 10.75 -14.47
C THR A 148 10.58 10.06 -14.88
N SER A 149 10.64 8.76 -15.20
CA SER A 149 9.50 7.87 -15.49
C SER A 149 9.21 6.91 -14.33
N THR A 150 9.53 7.33 -13.10
CA THR A 150 9.22 6.58 -11.88
C THR A 150 8.24 7.37 -11.02
N GLY A 151 7.27 6.68 -10.43
CA GLY A 151 6.38 7.20 -9.41
C GLY A 151 6.31 6.26 -8.21
N ALA A 152 5.79 6.76 -7.09
CA ALA A 152 5.57 5.96 -5.91
C ALA A 152 4.27 6.31 -5.19
N VAL A 153 3.66 5.31 -4.53
CA VAL A 153 2.47 5.46 -3.72
C VAL A 153 2.74 4.87 -2.34
N LEU A 154 2.64 5.68 -1.28
CA LEU A 154 3.07 5.30 0.06
C LEU A 154 1.94 5.47 1.07
N CYS A 155 1.71 4.45 1.89
CA CYS A 155 0.81 4.54 3.04
C CYS A 155 1.27 3.62 4.19
N GLY A 156 1.24 4.15 5.41
CA GLY A 156 1.60 3.42 6.63
C GLY A 156 2.49 4.24 7.55
N GLN A 157 3.50 3.60 8.16
CA GLN A 157 4.36 4.21 9.17
C GLN A 157 5.14 5.42 8.63
N SER A 158 5.16 6.53 9.39
CA SER A 158 5.81 7.79 8.99
C SER A 158 7.29 7.61 8.63
N GLN A 159 8.02 6.82 9.42
CA GLN A 159 9.44 6.53 9.17
C GLN A 159 9.66 5.85 7.81
N MET A 160 8.80 4.89 7.44
CA MET A 160 8.86 4.25 6.12
C MET A 160 8.63 5.28 5.01
N ILE A 161 7.63 6.14 5.17
CA ILE A 161 7.30 7.19 4.19
C ILE A 161 8.49 8.14 4.02
N GLU A 162 9.09 8.59 5.11
CA GLU A 162 10.24 9.51 5.10
C GLU A 162 11.46 8.89 4.44
N GLU A 163 11.87 7.68 4.86
CA GLU A 163 13.05 6.99 4.34
C GLU A 163 12.92 6.66 2.85
N VAL A 164 11.76 6.15 2.41
CA VAL A 164 11.51 5.85 0.99
C VAL A 164 11.45 7.14 0.16
N THR A 165 10.79 8.19 0.65
CA THR A 165 10.75 9.49 -0.06
C THR A 165 12.15 10.03 -0.26
N SER A 166 12.98 10.01 0.80
CA SER A 166 14.36 10.48 0.75
C SER A 166 15.18 9.70 -0.27
N ALA A 167 15.08 8.36 -0.24
CA ALA A 167 15.77 7.48 -1.19
C ALA A 167 15.37 7.74 -2.65
N LEU A 168 14.07 7.84 -2.93
CA LEU A 168 13.55 8.11 -4.27
C LEU A 168 13.97 9.50 -4.78
N THR A 169 13.91 10.51 -3.91
CA THR A 169 14.31 11.87 -4.27
C THR A 169 15.82 11.95 -4.54
N ALA A 170 16.63 11.25 -3.74
CA ALA A 170 18.08 11.16 -3.96
C ALA A 170 18.43 10.49 -5.29
N ASP A 171 17.61 9.53 -5.74
CA ASP A 171 17.74 8.88 -7.04
C ASP A 171 17.14 9.72 -8.20
N GLY A 172 16.56 10.90 -7.92
CA GLY A 172 16.06 11.84 -8.94
C GLY A 172 14.57 11.71 -9.28
N VAL A 173 13.80 10.94 -8.51
CA VAL A 173 12.34 10.86 -8.68
C VAL A 173 11.71 12.18 -8.23
N SER A 174 10.83 12.74 -9.07
CA SER A 174 10.12 13.98 -8.74
C SER A 174 9.20 13.79 -7.54
N GLN A 175 9.25 14.73 -6.58
CA GLN A 175 8.37 14.70 -5.41
C GLN A 175 6.88 14.75 -5.80
N ASP A 176 6.53 15.37 -6.93
CA ASP A 176 5.14 15.39 -7.40
C ASP A 176 4.62 14.00 -7.79
N LYS A 177 5.51 13.05 -8.10
CA LYS A 177 5.19 11.65 -8.40
C LYS A 177 5.31 10.73 -7.17
N ILE A 178 5.57 11.29 -5.98
CA ILE A 178 5.60 10.56 -4.71
C ILE A 178 4.29 10.83 -3.95
N LEU A 179 3.31 9.97 -4.17
CA LEU A 179 1.95 10.12 -3.66
C LEU A 179 1.84 9.52 -2.26
N LYS A 180 1.27 10.26 -1.32
CA LYS A 180 1.13 9.87 0.09
C LYS A 180 -0.31 10.04 0.53
N ASN A 181 -0.79 9.15 1.39
CA ASN A 181 -2.10 9.28 2.03
C ASN A 181 -1.92 9.07 3.54
N PHE A 182 -2.33 10.09 4.31
CA PHE A 182 -2.21 10.17 5.76
C PHE A 182 -3.59 10.14 6.41
#